data_AF-A0A7Y5F2H3-F1
#
_entry.id   AF-A0A7Y5F2H3-F1
#
_cell.length_a   1.000
_cell.length_b   1.000
_cell.length_c   1.000
_cell.angle_alpha   90.00
_cell.angle_beta   90.00
_cell.angle_gamma   90.00
#
_symmetry.space_group_name_H-M   'P 1'
#
loop_
_entity.id
_entity.type
_entity.pdbx_description
1 polymer ?
#
loop_
_entity_poly.entity_id
_entity_poly.type
_entity_poly.pdbx_seq_one_letter_code
_entity_poly.pdbx_strand_id
1 'polypeptide(L)'
;MNENFLKQCLAQVRLMGIRVSCVGTRGEEVGVCGPSTYPDLSLDEIETASLPAQIILPGAVRCAQILSTDPRVGRLVTKMLAAGRVVGVAKGAEIFFSKKVRQNPKNNPLIVYQENRTSQAFIAKLCA
;
A
#
# COMPACT_ATOMS: atom_id res chain seq x y z
N MET A 1 -11.28 -4.67 -5.03
CA MET A 1 -10.95 -3.89 -3.84
C MET A 1 -12.24 -3.75 -3.08
N ASN A 2 -12.32 -4.26 -1.86
CA ASN A 2 -13.50 -4.03 -1.04
C ASN A 2 -13.49 -2.55 -0.66
N GLU A 3 -14.31 -1.76 -1.34
CA GLU A 3 -14.41 -0.30 -1.18
C GLU A 3 -14.59 0.12 0.28
N ASN A 4 -15.35 -0.68 1.04
CA ASN A 4 -15.57 -0.47 2.46
C ASN A 4 -14.28 -0.58 3.27
N PHE A 5 -13.35 -1.46 2.89
CA PHE A 5 -12.07 -1.61 3.56
C PHE A 5 -11.18 -0.38 3.33
N LEU A 6 -11.05 0.10 2.09
CA LEU A 6 -10.27 1.32 1.81
C LEU A 6 -10.86 2.52 2.54
N LYS A 7 -12.18 2.72 2.45
CA LYS A 7 -12.87 3.82 3.14
C LYS A 7 -12.69 3.74 4.65
N GLN A 8 -12.80 2.56 5.24
CA GLN A 8 -12.60 2.35 6.68
C GLN A 8 -11.15 2.60 7.09
N CYS A 9 -10.16 2.12 6.34
CA CYS A 9 -8.75 2.40 6.62
C CYS A 9 -8.45 3.89 6.50
N LEU A 10 -8.87 4.56 5.43
CA LEU A 10 -8.67 6.00 5.27
C LEU A 10 -9.37 6.80 6.38
N ALA A 11 -10.61 6.45 6.71
CA ALA A 11 -11.36 7.11 7.78
C ALA A 11 -10.68 6.92 9.14
N GLN A 12 -10.28 5.70 9.50
CA GLN A 12 -9.65 5.42 10.79
C GLN A 12 -8.28 6.08 10.92
N VAL A 13 -7.45 6.05 9.87
CA VAL A 13 -6.12 6.69 9.93
C VAL A 13 -6.26 8.22 10.00
N ARG A 14 -7.23 8.81 9.28
CA ARG A 14 -7.55 10.25 9.39
C ARG A 14 -8.07 10.63 10.78
N LEU A 15 -8.90 9.80 11.41
CA LEU A 15 -9.37 10.00 12.79
C LEU A 15 -8.23 10.02 13.81
N MET A 16 -7.12 9.37 13.52
CA MET A 16 -5.91 9.37 14.35
C MET A 16 -4.96 10.54 14.05
N GLY A 17 -5.36 11.51 13.21
CA GLY A 17 -4.55 12.67 12.85
C GLY A 17 -3.37 12.35 11.92
N ILE A 18 -3.30 11.13 11.40
CA ILE A 18 -2.24 10.70 10.49
C ILE A 18 -2.59 11.15 9.07
N ARG A 19 -1.65 11.83 8.43
CA ARG A 19 -1.78 12.21 7.02
C ARG A 19 -1.62 10.98 6.14
N VAL A 20 -2.64 10.71 5.32
CA VAL A 20 -2.63 9.64 4.33
C VAL A 20 -3.01 10.22 2.98
N SER A 21 -2.26 9.80 1.96
CA SER A 21 -2.54 10.10 0.57
C SER A 21 -2.78 8.80 -0.18
N CYS A 22 -3.84 8.74 -1.00
CA CYS A 22 -4.05 7.69 -1.97
C CYS A 22 -3.15 7.95 -3.18
N VAL A 23 -2.38 6.94 -3.59
CA VAL A 23 -1.45 7.04 -4.72
C VAL A 23 -1.91 6.13 -5.84
N GLY A 24 -2.02 6.66 -7.06
CA GLY A 24 -2.48 5.92 -8.25
C GLY A 24 -1.53 6.05 -9.44
N THR A 25 -1.86 5.38 -10.55
CA THR A 25 -0.96 5.27 -11.71
C THR A 25 -1.03 6.49 -12.64
N ARG A 26 -2.22 7.10 -12.78
CA ARG A 26 -2.55 8.46 -13.27
C ARG A 26 -4.07 8.54 -13.55
N GLY A 27 -4.75 9.60 -13.11
CA GLY A 27 -6.16 9.82 -13.42
C GLY A 27 -7.12 9.00 -12.56
N GLU A 28 -8.34 8.79 -13.07
CA GLU A 28 -9.41 8.07 -12.37
C GLU A 28 -9.12 6.57 -12.30
N GLU A 29 -9.09 6.01 -11.09
CA GLU A 29 -8.86 4.58 -10.87
C GLU A 29 -10.19 3.88 -10.57
N VAL A 30 -10.62 2.99 -11.47
CA VAL A 30 -11.88 2.26 -11.30
C VAL A 30 -11.66 1.04 -10.39
N GLY A 31 -12.32 1.06 -9.24
CA GLY A 31 -12.36 -0.05 -8.32
C GLY A 31 -13.02 -1.28 -8.93
N VAL A 32 -12.63 -2.46 -8.45
CA VAL A 32 -13.12 -3.77 -8.97
C VAL A 32 -14.67 -3.89 -8.94
N CYS A 33 -15.35 -3.11 -8.10
CA CYS A 33 -16.80 -3.14 -7.97
C CYS A 33 -17.53 -2.03 -8.76
N GLY A 34 -16.82 -1.24 -9.58
CA GLY A 34 -17.40 -0.15 -10.36
C GLY A 34 -17.17 1.29 -9.86
N PRO A 35 -17.05 1.59 -8.55
CA PRO A 35 -16.76 2.95 -8.10
C PRO A 35 -15.35 3.37 -8.48
N SER A 36 -15.22 4.60 -8.96
CA SER A 36 -13.93 5.22 -9.24
C SER A 36 -13.38 6.00 -8.05
N THR A 37 -12.06 6.14 -8.00
CA THR A 37 -11.36 6.98 -7.03
C THR A 37 -10.33 7.81 -7.77
N TYR A 38 -10.29 9.11 -7.47
CA TYR A 38 -9.21 9.98 -7.89
C TYR A 38 -8.12 9.93 -6.82
N PRO A 39 -6.90 9.44 -7.15
CA PRO A 39 -5.82 9.41 -6.19
C PRO A 39 -5.38 10.84 -5.86
N ASP A 40 -4.96 11.06 -4.61
CA ASP A 40 -4.45 12.35 -4.13
C ASP A 40 -3.12 12.70 -4.81
N LEU A 41 -2.33 11.67 -5.16
CA LEU A 41 -1.03 11.77 -5.81
C LEU A 41 -0.87 10.69 -6.89
N SER A 42 -0.05 10.97 -7.89
CA SER A 42 0.43 9.97 -8.83
C SER A 42 1.71 9.29 -8.32
N LEU A 43 1.98 8.08 -8.83
CA LEU A 43 3.24 7.38 -8.58
C LEU A 43 4.47 8.19 -9.01
N ASP A 44 4.34 9.06 -10.03
CA ASP A 44 5.45 9.90 -10.51
C ASP A 44 5.81 10.98 -9.49
N GLU A 45 4.81 11.58 -8.85
CA GLU A 45 5.03 12.57 -7.79
C GLU A 45 5.74 11.94 -6.58
N ILE A 46 5.39 10.70 -6.22
CA ILE A 46 6.03 9.95 -5.14
C ILE A 46 7.49 9.60 -5.45
N GLU A 47 7.85 9.32 -6.72
CA GLU A 47 9.26 9.01 -7.06
C GLU A 47 10.21 10.20 -6.82
N THR A 48 9.68 11.42 -6.94
CA THR A 48 10.44 12.67 -6.75
C THR A 48 10.36 13.23 -5.33
N ALA A 49 9.38 12.78 -4.54
CA ALA A 49 9.20 13.23 -3.17
C ALA A 49 10.15 12.53 -2.18
N SER A 50 10.23 13.08 -0.96
CA SER A 50 10.84 12.38 0.17
C SER A 50 10.14 11.04 0.39
N LEU A 51 10.91 9.98 0.69
CA LEU A 51 10.34 8.65 0.92
C LEU A 51 9.25 8.72 2.00
N PRO A 52 8.07 8.12 1.74
CA PRO A 52 7.03 8.06 2.75
C PRO A 52 7.52 7.28 3.95
N ALA A 53 6.98 7.58 5.13
CA ALA A 53 7.32 6.83 6.34
C ALA A 53 6.91 5.36 6.19
N GLN A 54 5.77 5.11 5.53
CA GLN A 54 5.15 3.79 5.38
C GLN A 54 4.32 3.75 4.09
N ILE A 55 4.19 2.56 3.47
CA ILE A 55 3.28 2.34 2.34
C ILE A 55 2.37 1.15 2.57
N ILE A 56 1.19 1.16 1.95
CA ILE A 56 0.17 0.13 2.08
C ILE A 56 -0.27 -0.28 0.67
N LEU A 57 -0.13 -1.56 0.34
CA LEU A 57 -0.56 -2.13 -0.94
C LEU A 57 -1.87 -2.89 -0.77
N PRO A 58 -2.95 -2.49 -1.48
CA PRO A 58 -4.27 -3.08 -1.33
C PRO A 58 -4.35 -4.53 -1.85
N GLY A 59 -5.30 -5.30 -1.34
CA GLY A 59 -5.35 -6.77 -1.46
C GLY A 59 -6.11 -7.33 -2.64
N ALA A 60 -6.72 -6.48 -3.45
CA ALA A 60 -7.42 -6.96 -4.63
C ALA A 60 -6.41 -7.56 -5.61
N VAL A 61 -6.46 -8.88 -5.84
CA VAL A 61 -5.53 -9.65 -6.68
C VAL A 61 -5.25 -8.95 -8.01
N ARG A 62 -6.29 -8.46 -8.70
CA ARG A 62 -6.15 -7.73 -9.97
C ARG A 62 -5.36 -6.41 -9.83
N CYS A 63 -5.58 -5.66 -8.75
CA CYS A 63 -4.84 -4.44 -8.46
C CYS A 63 -3.40 -4.76 -8.07
N ALA A 64 -3.18 -5.74 -7.20
CA ALA A 64 -1.85 -6.20 -6.81
C ALA A 64 -1.04 -6.68 -8.02
N GLN A 65 -1.66 -7.39 -8.96
CA GLN A 65 -1.04 -7.81 -10.21
C GLN A 65 -0.62 -6.59 -11.06
N ILE A 66 -1.51 -5.63 -11.30
CA ILE A 66 -1.21 -4.40 -12.06
C ILE A 66 -0.07 -3.63 -11.40
N LEU A 67 -0.16 -3.39 -10.09
CA LEU A 67 0.87 -2.71 -9.31
C LEU A 67 2.21 -3.45 -9.32
N SER A 68 2.20 -4.79 -9.34
CA SER A 68 3.45 -5.58 -9.37
C SER A 68 4.20 -5.49 -10.69
N THR A 69 3.46 -5.25 -11.79
CA THR A 69 4.01 -5.04 -13.12
C THR A 69 4.49 -3.61 -13.36
N ASP A 70 4.04 -2.65 -12.53
CA ASP A 70 4.52 -1.27 -12.62
C ASP A 70 5.94 -1.16 -12.02
N PRO A 71 6.95 -0.77 -12.82
CA PRO A 71 8.32 -0.66 -12.35
C PRO A 71 8.50 0.41 -11.27
N ARG A 72 7.67 1.47 -11.25
CA ARG A 72 7.71 2.55 -10.25
C ARG A 72 7.36 2.02 -8.87
N VAL A 73 6.30 1.21 -8.78
CA VAL A 73 5.90 0.53 -7.54
C VAL A 73 7.02 -0.40 -7.06
N GLY A 74 7.63 -1.13 -8.00
CA GLY A 74 8.79 -1.98 -7.71
C GLY A 74 9.94 -1.21 -7.06
N ARG A 75 10.36 -0.09 -7.67
CA ARG A 75 11.42 0.77 -7.15
C ARG A 75 11.06 1.36 -5.80
N LEU A 76 9.82 1.82 -5.62
CA LEU A 76 9.34 2.37 -4.37
C LEU A 76 9.43 1.34 -3.24
N VAL A 77 8.89 0.13 -3.45
CA VAL A 77 8.96 -0.96 -2.46
C VAL A 77 10.41 -1.29 -2.11
N THR A 78 11.30 -1.41 -3.11
CA THR A 78 12.72 -1.66 -2.86
C THR A 78 13.39 -0.53 -2.06
N LYS A 79 13.13 0.74 -2.39
CA LYS A 79 13.66 1.89 -1.64
C LYS A 79 13.15 1.90 -0.20
N MET A 80 11.86 1.63 0.02
CA MET A 80 11.26 1.54 1.35
C MET A 80 11.95 0.47 2.20
N LEU A 81 12.08 -0.74 1.67
CA LEU A 81 12.72 -1.86 2.37
C LEU A 81 14.21 -1.59 2.64
N ALA A 82 14.94 -1.01 1.68
CA ALA A 82 16.35 -0.64 1.86
C ALA A 82 16.53 0.43 2.95
N ALA A 83 15.57 1.34 3.09
CA ALA A 83 15.55 2.37 4.13
C ALA A 83 14.99 1.88 5.49
N GLY A 84 14.67 0.59 5.62
CA GLY A 84 14.07 0.03 6.85
C GLY A 84 12.65 0.54 7.14
N ARG A 85 11.94 1.04 6.12
CA ARG A 85 10.58 1.60 6.24
C ARG A 85 9.52 0.53 6.06
N VAL A 86 8.36 0.73 6.69
CA VAL A 86 7.27 -0.26 6.72
C VAL A 86 6.55 -0.36 5.38
N VAL A 87 6.34 -1.60 4.94
CA VAL A 87 5.55 -1.94 3.75
C VAL A 87 4.43 -2.89 4.16
N GLY A 88 3.21 -2.37 4.25
CA GLY A 88 2.01 -3.19 4.47
C GLY A 88 1.51 -3.77 3.15
N VAL A 89 1.21 -5.07 3.12
CA VAL A 89 0.62 -5.72 1.95
C VAL A 89 -0.56 -6.57 2.39
N ALA A 90 -1.70 -6.44 1.72
CA ALA A 90 -2.83 -7.29 2.04
C ALA A 90 -2.59 -8.76 1.65
N LYS A 91 -3.19 -9.67 2.40
CA LYS A 91 -3.13 -11.11 2.18
C LYS A 91 -3.72 -11.47 0.81
N GLY A 92 -3.01 -12.29 0.04
CA GLY A 92 -3.25 -12.55 -1.37
C GLY A 92 -2.45 -11.65 -2.33
N ALA A 93 -2.04 -10.45 -1.90
CA ALA A 93 -1.20 -9.56 -2.71
C ALA A 93 0.30 -9.81 -2.50
N GLU A 94 0.70 -10.39 -1.37
CA GLU A 94 2.10 -10.67 -1.03
C GLU A 94 2.78 -11.57 -2.06
N ILE A 95 2.06 -12.46 -2.73
CA ILE A 95 2.63 -13.36 -3.75
C ILE A 95 3.29 -12.57 -4.88
N PHE A 96 2.73 -11.40 -5.22
CA PHE A 96 3.23 -10.53 -6.29
C PHE A 96 4.44 -9.69 -5.87
N PHE A 97 4.63 -9.47 -4.57
CA PHE A 97 5.74 -8.69 -4.03
C PHE A 97 6.81 -9.55 -3.34
N SER A 98 6.52 -10.84 -3.10
CA SER A 98 7.35 -11.79 -2.35
C SER A 98 8.77 -11.97 -2.93
N LYS A 99 8.92 -11.99 -4.26
CA LYS A 99 10.22 -12.09 -4.93
C LYS A 99 11.13 -10.90 -4.61
N LYS A 100 10.57 -9.70 -4.48
CA LYS A 100 11.31 -8.46 -4.16
C LYS A 100 11.64 -8.37 -2.67
N VAL A 101 10.79 -8.95 -1.82
CA VAL A 101 10.93 -8.94 -0.35
C VAL A 101 11.94 -9.98 0.16
N ARG A 102 12.07 -11.13 -0.52
CA ARG A 102 13.02 -12.20 -0.12
C ARG A 102 14.49 -11.82 -0.24
N GLN A 103 14.82 -10.74 -0.93
CA GLN A 103 16.21 -10.30 -1.14
C GLN A 103 16.81 -9.56 0.07
N ASN A 104 16.05 -9.26 1.13
CA ASN A 104 16.56 -8.55 2.31
C ASN A 104 16.09 -9.16 3.65
N PRO A 105 16.68 -10.30 4.08
CA PRO A 105 16.16 -11.12 5.18
C PRO A 105 16.41 -10.57 6.60
N LYS A 106 17.27 -9.57 6.79
CA LYS A 106 17.74 -9.21 8.14
C LYS A 106 16.92 -8.15 8.89
N ASN A 107 15.89 -7.54 8.30
CA ASN A 107 15.11 -6.51 9.00
C ASN A 107 13.69 -6.27 8.40
N ASN A 108 13.08 -7.29 7.80
CA ASN A 108 11.94 -7.11 6.90
C ASN A 108 10.70 -6.50 7.60
N PRO A 109 10.30 -5.25 7.29
CA PRO A 109 9.12 -4.61 7.83
C PRO A 109 7.90 -4.85 6.90
N LEU A 110 7.87 -6.00 6.23
CA LEU A 110 6.73 -6.41 5.41
C LEU A 110 5.63 -6.94 6.34
N ILE A 111 4.53 -6.19 6.46
CA ILE A 111 3.40 -6.59 7.29
C ILE A 111 2.30 -7.10 6.38
N VAL A 112 2.04 -8.42 6.43
CA VAL A 112 0.89 -9.01 5.73
C VAL A 112 -0.37 -8.84 6.58
N TYR A 113 -1.39 -8.17 6.06
CA TYR A 113 -2.65 -7.91 6.78
C TYR A 113 -3.86 -8.54 6.08
N GLN A 114 -4.93 -8.89 6.81
CA GLN A 114 -6.17 -9.42 6.22
C GLN A 114 -7.25 -8.34 6.17
N GLU A 115 -7.83 -8.10 4.99
CA GLU A 115 -8.82 -7.02 4.77
C GLU A 115 -10.04 -7.13 5.73
N ASN A 116 -10.47 -8.34 6.11
CA ASN A 116 -11.70 -8.52 6.90
C ASN A 116 -11.52 -8.62 8.43
N ARG A 117 -10.29 -8.58 8.96
CA ARG A 117 -10.04 -8.75 10.42
C ARG A 117 -8.98 -7.82 11.00
N THR A 118 -8.24 -7.09 10.17
CA THR A 118 -6.97 -6.49 10.61
C THR A 118 -6.94 -4.97 10.58
N SER A 119 -8.01 -4.26 10.24
CA SER A 119 -7.98 -2.78 10.17
C SER A 119 -7.41 -2.15 11.45
N GLN A 120 -7.90 -2.53 12.63
CA GLN A 120 -7.39 -1.97 13.90
C GLN A 120 -5.97 -2.40 14.28
N ALA A 121 -5.63 -3.70 14.20
CA ALA A 121 -4.29 -4.18 14.57
C ALA A 121 -3.21 -3.73 13.57
N PHE A 122 -3.58 -3.56 12.31
CA PHE A 122 -2.73 -3.00 11.28
C PHE A 122 -2.51 -1.52 11.49
N ILE A 123 -3.58 -0.75 11.73
CA ILE A 123 -3.46 0.67 12.06
C ILE A 123 -2.65 0.87 13.34
N ALA A 124 -2.83 0.06 14.38
CA ALA A 124 -2.01 0.11 15.59
C ALA A 124 -0.50 -0.08 15.30
N LYS A 125 -0.15 -0.91 14.30
CA LYS A 125 1.25 -1.05 13.84
C LYS A 125 1.71 0.08 12.92
N LEU A 126 0.80 0.76 12.21
CA LEU A 126 1.14 1.98 11.46
C LEU A 126 1.44 3.15 12.42
N CYS A 127 0.82 3.13 13.60
CA CYS A 127 0.92 4.19 14.62
C CYS A 127 2.00 3.97 15.69
N ALA A 128 2.68 2.82 15.69
CA ALA A 128 3.73 2.47 16.66
C ALA A 128 5.12 2.85 16.14
#